data_AF-A0A967KZC4-F1
#
_entry.id   AF-A0A967KZC4-F1
#
_cell.length_a   1.000
_cell.length_b   1.000
_cell.length_c   1.000
_cell.angle_alpha   90.00
_cell.angle_beta   90.00
_cell.angle_gamma   90.00
#
_symmetry.space_group_name_H-M   'P 1'
#
loop_
_entity.id
_entity.type
_entity.pdbx_description
1 polymer ?
#
loop_
_entity_poly.entity_id
_entity_poly.type
_entity_poly.pdbx_seq_one_letter_code
_entity_poly.pdbx_strand_id
1 'polypeptide(L)' 'KVIGTRPIRHDGEDKVTGRAQYGADVHFRDQLYGHVLRSPHAHARIRSIDTSKAEALPGVKAIVTSKELPR' A
#
# COMPACT_ATOMS: atom_id res chain seq x y z
N LYS A 1 7.99 14.55 -37.02
CA LYS A 1 7.22 13.39 -37.53
C LYS A 1 7.86 12.11 -36.98
N VAL A 2 7.28 11.47 -35.96
CA VAL A 2 7.88 10.32 -35.24
C VAL A 2 7.17 8.98 -35.50
N ILE A 3 6.01 9.04 -36.15
CA ILE A 3 5.21 7.87 -36.52
C ILE A 3 6.02 6.99 -37.49
N GLY A 4 6.16 5.70 -37.16
CA GLY A 4 6.89 4.71 -37.96
C GLY A 4 8.40 4.61 -37.70
N THR A 5 8.93 5.32 -36.69
CA THR A 5 10.37 5.30 -36.34
C THR A 5 10.62 4.59 -35.00
N ARG A 6 11.90 4.39 -34.63
CA ARG A 6 12.33 3.81 -33.34
C ARG A 6 12.94 4.90 -32.42
N PRO A 7 12.13 5.80 -31.83
CA PRO A 7 12.65 6.85 -30.95
C PRO A 7 13.23 6.26 -29.66
N ILE A 8 14.12 7.01 -29.02
CA ILE A 8 14.64 6.68 -27.69
C ILE A 8 13.47 6.73 -26.69
N ARG A 9 13.37 5.71 -25.84
CA ARG A 9 12.35 5.64 -24.79
C ARG A 9 12.71 6.64 -23.68
N HIS A 10 11.84 7.64 -23.46
CA HIS A 10 12.12 8.75 -22.55
C HIS A 10 12.40 8.34 -21.10
N ASP A 11 11.75 7.28 -20.61
CA ASP A 11 11.96 6.73 -19.27
C ASP A 11 13.07 5.65 -19.24
N GLY A 12 13.73 5.39 -20.38
CA GLY A 12 14.64 4.28 -20.56
C GLY A 12 15.87 4.38 -19.66
N GLU A 13 16.51 5.54 -19.65
CA GLU A 13 17.74 5.79 -18.90
C GLU A 13 17.54 5.61 -17.39
N ASP A 14 16.49 6.23 -16.84
CA ASP A 14 16.22 6.17 -15.39
C ASP A 14 15.89 4.74 -14.93
N LYS A 15 15.21 3.96 -15.78
CA LYS A 15 14.91 2.55 -15.49
C LYS A 15 16.16 1.66 -15.49
N VAL A 16 17.11 1.89 -16.41
CA VAL A 16 18.32 1.05 -16.50
C VAL A 16 19.44 1.49 -15.55
N THR A 17 19.39 2.74 -15.07
CA THR A 17 20.37 3.28 -14.11
C THR A 17 19.91 3.19 -12.65
N GLY A 18 18.67 2.75 -12.41
CA GLY A 18 18.09 2.67 -11.06
C GLY A 18 17.66 4.04 -10.50
N ARG A 19 17.59 5.08 -11.32
CA ARG A 19 17.10 6.42 -10.91
C ARG A 19 15.58 6.53 -10.95
N ALA A 20 14.89 5.62 -11.64
CA ALA A 20 13.44 5.59 -11.66
C ALA A 20 12.90 5.32 -10.25
N GLN A 21 12.05 6.21 -9.75
CA GLN A 21 11.38 6.05 -8.47
C GLN A 21 10.04 5.34 -8.64
N TYR A 22 9.83 4.30 -7.84
CA TYR A 22 8.57 3.58 -7.73
C TYR A 22 7.93 3.87 -6.37
N GLY A 23 6.65 3.50 -6.21
CA GLY A 23 5.90 3.81 -4.98
C GLY A 23 6.55 3.28 -3.68
N ALA A 24 7.36 2.22 -3.77
CA ALA A 24 8.10 1.67 -2.63
C ALA A 24 9.42 2.41 -2.31
N ASP A 25 9.93 3.22 -3.24
CA ASP A 25 11.20 3.95 -3.06
C ASP A 25 11.00 5.29 -2.36
N VAL A 26 9.75 5.77 -2.29
CA VAL A 26 9.40 7.04 -1.69
C VAL A 26 9.25 6.88 -0.17
N HIS A 27 10.03 7.69 0.56
CA HIS A 27 10.05 7.71 2.01
C HIS A 27 9.69 9.11 2.52
N PHE A 28 8.66 9.21 3.34
CA PHE A 28 8.25 10.48 3.96
C PHE A 28 8.69 10.54 5.42
N ARG A 29 8.92 11.74 5.94
CA ARG A 29 9.08 11.94 7.38
C ARG A 29 7.78 11.52 8.07
N ASP A 30 7.90 10.73 9.15
CA ASP A 30 6.78 10.20 9.94
C ASP A 30 5.82 9.25 9.19
N GLN A 31 6.28 8.64 8.09
CA GLN A 31 5.49 7.65 7.35
C GLN A 31 5.11 6.44 8.23
N LEU A 32 3.82 6.07 8.17
CA LEU A 32 3.31 4.87 8.83
C LEU A 32 3.28 3.69 7.86
N TYR A 33 3.39 2.48 8.42
CA TYR A 33 3.23 1.23 7.69
C TYR A 33 1.84 0.65 7.95
N GLY A 34 1.16 0.26 6.87
CA GLY A 34 -0.15 -0.40 6.94
C GLY A 34 -0.04 -1.90 6.69
N HIS A 35 -0.86 -2.68 7.38
CA HIS A 35 -1.03 -4.11 7.13
C HIS A 35 -2.52 -4.46 7.10
N VAL A 36 -2.92 -5.33 6.16
CA VAL A 36 -4.31 -5.76 6.01
C VAL A 36 -4.46 -7.20 6.49
N LEU A 37 -5.23 -7.40 7.56
CA LEU A 37 -5.66 -8.74 7.97
C LEU A 37 -6.76 -9.22 7.02
N ARG A 38 -6.56 -10.37 6.38
CA ARG A 38 -7.49 -10.94 5.39
C ARG A 38 -8.25 -12.14 5.95
N SER A 39 -9.43 -12.41 5.36
CA SER A 39 -10.23 -13.58 5.69
C SER A 39 -9.44 -14.87 5.40
N PRO A 40 -9.39 -15.83 6.34
CA PRO A 40 -8.86 -17.17 6.07
C PRO A 40 -9.90 -18.08 5.38
N HIS A 41 -11.15 -17.61 5.22
CA HIS A 41 -12.24 -18.37 4.62
C HIS A 41 -12.64 -17.77 3.28
N ALA A 42 -12.95 -18.63 2.30
CA ALA A 42 -13.46 -18.22 0.99
C ALA A 42 -14.83 -17.53 1.09
N HIS A 43 -15.71 -18.00 1.99
CA HIS A 43 -17.02 -17.41 2.24
C HIS A 43 -17.44 -17.64 3.70
N ALA A 44 -17.66 -16.55 4.45
CA ALA A 44 -18.09 -16.61 5.84
C ALA A 44 -18.75 -15.27 6.26
N ARG A 45 -19.56 -15.32 7.33
CA ARG A 45 -20.05 -14.12 8.01
C ARG A 45 -19.12 -13.74 9.16
N ILE A 46 -18.72 -12.48 9.22
CA ILE A 46 -17.96 -11.93 10.35
C ILE A 46 -18.92 -11.81 11.54
N ARG A 47 -18.73 -12.62 12.58
CA ARG A 47 -19.53 -12.54 13.82
C ARG A 47 -19.03 -11.44 14.74
N SER A 48 -17.72 -11.31 14.87
CA SER A 48 -17.06 -10.30 15.70
C SER A 48 -15.63 -10.07 15.23
N ILE A 49 -15.09 -8.90 15.56
CA ILE A 49 -13.67 -8.54 15.44
C ILE A 49 -13.30 -7.92 16.79
N ASP A 50 -12.29 -8.46 17.45
CA ASP A 50 -11.71 -7.92 18.68
C ASP A 50 -10.33 -7.34 18.37
N THR A 51 -10.19 -6.02 18.53
CA THR A 51 -8.98 -5.25 18.23
C THR A 51 -8.17 -4.92 19.48
N SER A 52 -8.67 -5.23 20.68
CA SER A 52 -8.14 -4.76 21.97
C SER A 52 -6.63 -5.03 22.15
N LYS A 53 -6.19 -6.24 21.80
CA LYS A 53 -4.77 -6.61 21.91
C LYS A 53 -3.89 -5.81 20.97
N ALA A 54 -4.35 -5.55 19.76
CA ALA A 54 -3.58 -4.81 18.76
C ALA A 54 -3.54 -3.31 19.11
N GLU A 55 -4.63 -2.74 19.65
CA GLU A 55 -4.67 -1.36 20.14
C GLU A 55 -3.72 -1.13 21.31
N ALA A 56 -3.52 -2.13 22.17
CA ALA A 56 -2.61 -2.06 23.30
C ALA A 56 -1.12 -2.17 22.93
N LEU A 57 -0.77 -2.53 21.69
CA LEU A 57 0.62 -2.69 21.28
C LEU A 57 1.30 -1.33 21.06
N PRO A 58 2.45 -1.07 21.70
CA PRO A 58 3.24 0.13 21.43
C PRO A 58 3.62 0.22 19.96
N GLY A 59 3.32 1.37 19.34
CA GLY A 59 3.62 1.64 17.92
C GLY A 59 2.43 1.51 16.98
N VAL A 60 1.35 0.84 17.38
CA VAL A 60 0.09 0.86 16.62
C VAL A 60 -0.52 2.26 16.71
N LYS A 61 -0.74 2.88 15.55
CA LYS A 61 -1.31 4.23 15.47
C LYS A 61 -2.81 4.24 15.22
N ALA A 62 -3.32 3.25 14.50
CA ALA A 62 -4.73 3.12 14.18
C ALA A 62 -5.07 1.68 13.79
N ILE A 63 -6.32 1.30 14.04
CA ILE A 63 -6.95 0.10 13.50
C ILE A 63 -8.27 0.53 12.88
N VAL A 64 -8.53 0.10 11.66
CA VAL A 64 -9.71 0.48 10.89
C VAL A 64 -10.47 -0.78 10.50
N THR A 65 -11.74 -0.84 10.88
CA THR A 65 -12.69 -1.87 10.51
C THR A 65 -13.85 -1.26 9.72
N SER A 66 -14.90 -2.03 9.43
CA SER A 66 -16.10 -1.49 8.80
C SER A 66 -16.84 -0.46 9.67
N LYS A 67 -16.60 -0.43 10.99
CA LYS A 67 -17.27 0.49 11.92
C LYS A 67 -16.81 1.93 11.76
N GLU A 68 -15.59 2.13 11.24
CA GLU A 68 -14.97 3.45 11.08
C GLU A 68 -15.24 4.07 9.71
N LEU A 69 -15.94 3.36 8.81
CA LEU A 69 -16.28 3.85 7.48
C LEU A 69 -17.63 4.60 7.47
N PRO A 70 -17.77 5.68 6.69
CA PRO A 70 -19.06 6.33 6.49
C PRO A 70 -20.05 5.40 5.79
N ARG A 71 -21.35 5.64 6.01
CA ARG A 71 -22.45 4.87 5.40
C ARG A 71 -22.68 5.24 3.95
#